data_AF-A0A972IW82-F1
#
_entry.id   AF-A0A972IW82-F1
#
_cell.length_a   1.000
_cell.length_b   1.000
_cell.length_c   1.000
_cell.angle_alpha   90.00
_cell.angle_beta   90.00
_cell.angle_gamma   90.00
#
_symmetry.space_group_name_H-M   'P 1'
#
loop_
_entity.id
_entity.type
_entity.pdbx_description
1 polymer ?
#
loop_
_entity_poly.entity_id
_entity_poly.type
_entity_poly.pdbx_seq_one_letter_code
_entity_poly.pdbx_strand_id
1 'polypeptide(L)'
;MLDSNRFRFKNQLPEEWYGRYSRIPGPKSVFRLKCVHKHYGFWPIIEHTVGEETGLCLACETDGLQHFIESINNIKMTYTGKRGGAFQINEYGQVLVPIYDSYCNKQKVFFVGEVTGVLLFKNPVTNEIIDLSDDEGLKPGSIWNKPYIGIPHNLSQRNKIYHKNRNDIVRPFFEDKELIKKIRMLRRWGPVRFIVNPYGIVLMKNTISEYDPDMDENWVPYYVGRINYEQWFLKGE
;
A
#
# COMPACT_ATOMS: atom_id res chain seq x y z
N MET A 1 -24.78 -11.94 9.65
CA MET A 1 -23.32 -11.82 9.44
C MET A 1 -23.03 -10.44 8.82
N LEU A 2 -23.55 -9.34 9.37
CA LEU A 2 -22.99 -8.46 10.42
C LEU A 2 -21.62 -7.83 10.08
N ASP A 3 -21.64 -6.84 9.18
CA ASP A 3 -21.03 -5.50 9.33
C ASP A 3 -19.50 -5.36 9.58
N SER A 4 -18.74 -6.46 9.64
CA SER A 4 -17.31 -6.47 9.97
C SER A 4 -16.38 -6.05 8.82
N ASN A 5 -16.85 -6.11 7.57
CA ASN A 5 -16.08 -5.70 6.39
C ASN A 5 -16.30 -4.24 5.99
N ARG A 6 -17.20 -3.53 6.65
CA ARG A 6 -17.52 -2.14 6.30
C ARG A 6 -16.35 -1.23 6.67
N PHE A 7 -15.89 -0.43 5.72
CA PHE A 7 -14.87 0.58 5.96
C PHE A 7 -15.29 1.54 7.09
N ARG A 8 -14.42 1.68 8.08
CA ARG A 8 -14.55 2.64 9.18
C ARG A 8 -13.22 3.33 9.39
N PHE A 9 -13.28 4.62 9.68
CA PHE A 9 -12.11 5.42 10.00
C PHE A 9 -12.22 5.96 11.42
N LYS A 10 -11.21 5.66 12.23
CA LYS A 10 -11.03 6.23 13.56
C LYS A 10 -10.04 7.39 13.45
N ASN A 11 -10.59 8.60 13.48
CA ASN A 11 -9.80 9.82 13.46
C ASN A 11 -8.88 9.89 14.70
N GLN A 12 -7.68 10.44 14.53
CA GLN A 12 -6.79 10.81 15.61
C GLN A 12 -6.23 12.21 15.41
N LEU A 13 -5.80 12.85 16.50
CA LEU A 13 -5.04 14.09 16.39
C LEU A 13 -3.75 13.79 15.61
N PRO A 14 -3.45 14.54 14.53
CA PRO A 14 -2.27 14.24 13.73
C PRO A 14 -0.97 14.33 14.53
N GLU A 15 -0.15 13.30 14.42
CA GLU A 15 1.18 13.24 15.05
C GLU A 15 2.25 12.97 14.00
N GLU A 16 3.46 13.49 14.21
CA GLU A 16 4.60 13.16 13.35
C GLU A 16 4.97 11.68 13.54
N TRP A 17 5.03 10.97 12.41
CA TRP A 17 5.28 9.54 12.35
C TRP A 17 6.77 9.27 12.16
N TYR A 18 7.36 8.58 13.14
CA TYR A 18 8.77 8.17 13.11
C TYR A 18 8.97 6.68 12.78
N GLY A 19 7.89 5.92 12.68
CA GLY A 19 7.94 4.50 12.33
C GLY A 19 8.24 4.24 10.84
N ARG A 20 7.99 3.00 10.39
CA ARG A 20 8.22 2.53 9.03
C ARG A 20 7.38 3.35 8.07
N TYR A 21 8.07 3.97 7.12
CA TYR A 21 7.44 4.60 5.98
C TYR A 21 8.40 4.53 4.79
N SER A 22 7.89 3.99 3.69
CA SER A 22 8.52 4.12 2.39
C SER A 22 7.50 3.91 1.30
N ARG A 23 7.75 4.53 0.15
CA ARG A 23 6.83 4.55 -0.98
C ARG A 23 7.53 4.13 -2.24
N ILE A 24 6.87 3.29 -3.04
CA ILE A 24 7.31 3.03 -4.40
C ILE A 24 7.07 4.32 -5.22
N PRO A 25 8.10 4.84 -5.92
CA PRO A 25 7.94 6.00 -6.79
C PRO A 25 6.86 5.77 -7.87
N GLY A 26 6.26 6.87 -8.32
CA GLY A 26 5.21 6.82 -9.34
C GLY A 26 3.79 6.85 -8.77
N PRO A 27 2.78 6.87 -9.66
CA PRO A 27 1.38 7.04 -9.30
C PRO A 27 0.61 5.73 -9.08
N LYS A 28 1.03 4.62 -9.72
CA LYS A 28 0.30 3.33 -9.73
C LYS A 28 0.44 2.47 -8.45
N SER A 29 1.26 2.89 -7.49
CA SER A 29 1.57 2.12 -6.27
C SER A 29 1.27 2.88 -4.98
N VAL A 30 0.33 3.82 -5.03
CA VAL A 30 -0.01 4.68 -3.90
C VAL A 30 -1.48 5.09 -3.95
N PHE A 31 -2.09 5.28 -2.78
CA PHE A 31 -3.40 5.92 -2.69
C PHE A 31 -3.29 7.43 -2.87
N ARG A 32 -4.31 8.06 -3.43
CA ARG A 32 -4.34 9.51 -3.63
C ARG A 32 -5.69 10.10 -3.30
N LEU A 33 -5.70 11.30 -2.76
CA LEU A 33 -6.86 12.17 -2.79
C LEU A 33 -6.78 13.08 -4.02
N LYS A 34 -7.81 13.06 -4.87
CA LYS A 34 -7.91 13.93 -6.04
C LYS A 34 -9.28 14.62 -6.08
N CYS A 35 -9.30 15.87 -6.54
CA CYS A 35 -10.57 16.55 -6.78
C CYS A 35 -11.31 15.85 -7.94
N VAL A 36 -12.54 15.41 -7.68
CA VAL A 36 -13.38 14.69 -8.63
C VAL A 36 -14.74 15.38 -8.72
N HIS A 37 -15.16 15.70 -9.94
CA HIS A 37 -16.41 16.41 -10.20
C HIS A 37 -17.63 15.66 -9.65
N LYS A 38 -17.66 14.32 -9.78
CA LYS A 38 -18.77 13.47 -9.34
C LYS A 38 -19.12 13.63 -7.85
N HIS A 39 -18.12 13.91 -7.01
CA HIS A 39 -18.31 14.07 -5.56
C HIS A 39 -18.14 15.53 -5.10
N TYR A 40 -18.07 16.48 -6.03
CA TYR A 40 -17.87 17.92 -5.76
C TYR A 40 -16.75 18.20 -4.75
N GLY A 41 -15.67 17.41 -4.79
CA GLY A 41 -14.66 17.45 -3.74
C GLY A 41 -13.49 16.49 -3.95
N PHE A 42 -12.64 16.39 -2.93
CA PHE A 42 -11.52 15.46 -2.94
C PHE A 42 -12.00 14.06 -2.57
N TRP A 43 -11.55 13.05 -3.31
CA TRP A 43 -11.95 11.66 -3.11
C TRP A 43 -10.76 10.71 -3.19
N PRO A 44 -10.75 9.60 -2.42
CA PRO A 44 -9.72 8.60 -2.52
C PRO A 44 -9.79 7.86 -3.86
N ILE A 45 -8.64 7.71 -4.49
CA ILE A 45 -8.48 7.04 -5.76
C ILE A 45 -7.25 6.13 -5.75
N ILE A 46 -7.30 5.13 -6.62
CA ILE A 46 -6.14 4.33 -7.04
C ILE A 46 -6.08 4.27 -8.56
N GLU A 47 -4.88 4.20 -9.12
CA GLU A 47 -4.70 3.98 -10.56
C GLU A 47 -4.59 2.49 -10.83
N HIS A 48 -5.36 2.00 -11.80
CA HIS A 48 -5.32 0.60 -12.22
C HIS A 48 -5.31 0.51 -13.75
N THR A 49 -4.47 -0.38 -14.27
CA THR A 49 -4.34 -0.62 -15.71
C THR A 49 -4.91 -2.00 -16.03
N VAL A 50 -5.84 -2.05 -16.98
CA VAL A 50 -6.43 -3.28 -17.52
C VAL A 50 -6.20 -3.28 -19.03
N GLY A 51 -5.43 -4.25 -19.53
CA GLY A 51 -4.93 -4.20 -20.91
C GLY A 51 -4.09 -2.94 -21.13
N GLU A 52 -4.46 -2.14 -22.13
CA GLU A 52 -3.78 -0.87 -22.47
C GLU A 52 -4.41 0.35 -21.78
N GLU A 53 -5.57 0.18 -21.13
CA GLU A 53 -6.32 1.28 -20.54
C GLU A 53 -5.98 1.48 -19.07
N THR A 54 -5.80 2.74 -18.66
CA THR A 54 -5.56 3.10 -17.25
C THR A 54 -6.73 3.94 -16.71
N GLY A 55 -7.40 3.41 -15.69
CA GLY A 55 -8.53 4.06 -15.02
C GLY A 55 -8.15 4.65 -13.66
N LEU A 56 -8.78 5.77 -13.31
CA LEU A 56 -8.81 6.29 -11.94
C LEU A 56 -9.97 5.63 -11.19
N CYS A 57 -9.66 4.61 -10.39
CA CYS A 57 -10.65 3.88 -9.63
C CYS A 57 -11.03 4.70 -8.39
N LEU A 58 -12.31 5.04 -8.25
CA LEU A 58 -12.81 5.86 -7.14
C LEU A 58 -13.19 4.96 -5.97
N ALA A 59 -12.87 5.37 -4.74
CA ALA A 59 -13.36 4.67 -3.56
C ALA A 59 -14.89 4.63 -3.53
N CYS A 60 -15.45 3.50 -3.10
CA CYS A 60 -16.89 3.37 -2.89
C CYS A 60 -17.30 4.15 -1.63
N GLU A 61 -18.47 4.79 -1.69
CA GLU A 61 -18.98 5.62 -0.61
C GLU A 61 -19.31 4.78 0.64
N THR A 62 -18.88 5.27 1.79
CA THR A 62 -19.11 4.66 3.12
C THR A 62 -19.16 5.76 4.18
N ASP A 63 -19.82 5.51 5.31
CA ASP A 63 -20.01 6.51 6.38
C ASP A 63 -18.67 7.04 6.94
N GLY A 64 -17.62 6.20 6.97
CA GLY A 64 -16.30 6.60 7.46
C GLY A 64 -15.45 7.42 6.48
N LEU A 65 -15.88 7.55 5.23
CA LEU A 65 -15.04 8.08 4.16
C LEU A 65 -14.86 9.60 4.24
N GLN A 66 -15.88 10.34 4.66
CA GLN A 66 -15.80 11.80 4.77
C GLN A 66 -14.76 12.22 5.82
N HIS A 67 -14.85 11.68 7.03
CA HIS A 67 -13.87 11.95 8.09
C HIS A 67 -12.45 11.55 7.68
N PHE A 68 -12.30 10.44 6.95
CA PHE A 68 -11.02 10.02 6.40
C PHE A 68 -10.42 11.06 5.43
N ILE A 69 -11.24 11.56 4.49
CA ILE A 69 -10.84 12.60 3.53
C ILE A 69 -10.47 13.90 4.25
N GLU A 70 -11.29 14.30 5.23
CA GLU A 70 -11.09 15.51 6.03
C GLU A 70 -9.77 15.46 6.80
N SER A 71 -9.47 14.38 7.51
CA SER A 71 -8.23 14.26 8.29
C SER A 71 -6.97 14.36 7.43
N ILE A 72 -6.97 13.72 6.25
CA ILE A 72 -5.84 13.85 5.31
C ILE A 72 -5.77 15.26 4.73
N ASN A 73 -6.89 15.87 4.33
CA ASN A 73 -6.88 17.22 3.76
C ASN A 73 -6.51 18.28 4.79
N ASN A 74 -6.92 18.13 6.05
CA ASN A 74 -6.60 19.05 7.13
C ASN A 74 -5.08 19.10 7.33
N ILE A 75 -4.40 17.95 7.44
CA ILE A 75 -2.95 17.96 7.60
C ILE A 75 -2.22 18.53 6.37
N LYS A 76 -2.70 18.20 5.16
CA LYS A 76 -2.12 18.76 3.92
C LYS A 76 -2.31 20.28 3.85
N MET A 77 -3.48 20.77 4.20
CA MET A 77 -3.76 22.21 4.22
C MET A 77 -2.90 22.95 5.25
N THR A 78 -2.80 22.43 6.48
CA THR A 78 -2.04 23.06 7.56
C THR A 78 -0.56 23.25 7.18
N TYR A 79 0.06 22.26 6.55
CA TYR A 79 1.51 22.31 6.27
C TYR A 79 1.87 22.74 4.85
N THR A 80 0.97 22.63 3.88
CA THR A 80 1.28 22.92 2.46
C THR A 80 0.37 23.95 1.81
N GLY A 81 -0.71 24.36 2.49
CA GLY A 81 -1.74 25.23 1.93
C GLY A 81 -2.54 24.59 0.78
N LYS A 82 -2.37 23.28 0.53
CA LYS A 82 -3.01 22.54 -0.57
C LYS A 82 -3.74 21.31 -0.04
N ARG A 83 -4.87 20.98 -0.67
CA ARG A 83 -5.61 19.73 -0.45
C ARG A 83 -5.14 18.63 -1.39
N GLY A 84 -5.44 17.39 -1.02
CA GLY A 84 -5.20 16.22 -1.86
C GLY A 84 -3.77 15.67 -1.84
N GLY A 85 -3.46 14.84 -2.82
CA GLY A 85 -2.16 14.21 -3.00
C GLY A 85 -2.06 12.80 -2.41
N ALA A 86 -0.84 12.28 -2.35
CA ALA A 86 -0.57 10.92 -1.95
C ALA A 86 -0.66 10.71 -0.43
N PHE A 87 -1.09 9.49 -0.05
CA PHE A 87 -1.04 8.94 1.30
C PHE A 87 -0.82 7.41 1.21
N GLN A 88 -0.48 6.78 2.33
CA GLN A 88 -0.37 5.33 2.46
C GLN A 88 -1.24 4.84 3.61
N ILE A 89 -1.66 3.58 3.52
CA ILE A 89 -2.22 2.83 4.64
C ILE A 89 -1.27 1.65 4.82
N ASN A 90 -0.71 1.48 6.01
CA ASN A 90 0.18 0.35 6.27
C ASN A 90 -0.62 -0.92 6.60
N GLU A 91 0.07 -2.04 6.77
CA GLU A 91 -0.48 -3.36 7.07
C GLU A 91 -1.29 -3.43 8.38
N TYR A 92 -1.23 -2.38 9.22
CA TYR A 92 -1.98 -2.22 10.47
C TYR A 92 -3.17 -1.28 10.33
N GLY A 93 -3.49 -0.81 9.13
CA GLY A 93 -4.55 0.17 8.88
C GLY A 93 -4.18 1.60 9.28
N GLN A 94 -2.92 1.90 9.61
CA GLN A 94 -2.50 3.25 10.00
C GLN A 94 -2.37 4.13 8.75
N VAL A 95 -3.01 5.30 8.78
CA VAL A 95 -3.06 6.23 7.65
C VAL A 95 -1.90 7.22 7.76
N LEU A 96 -0.96 7.12 6.82
CA LEU A 96 0.29 7.85 6.80
C LEU A 96 0.29 8.88 5.65
N VAL A 97 0.46 10.15 6.01
CA VAL A 97 0.40 11.28 5.08
C VAL A 97 1.78 11.91 4.94
N PRO A 98 2.48 11.70 3.82
CA PRO A 98 3.76 12.35 3.57
C PRO A 98 3.56 13.83 3.25
N ILE A 99 4.40 14.68 3.84
CA ILE A 99 4.44 16.11 3.58
C ILE A 99 5.88 16.49 3.27
N TYR A 100 6.07 17.20 2.16
CA TYR A 100 7.37 17.75 1.84
C TYR A 100 7.48 19.14 2.48
N ASP A 101 8.39 19.26 3.44
CA ASP A 101 8.70 20.54 4.07
C ASP A 101 9.81 21.21 3.25
N SER A 102 9.41 22.21 2.44
CA SER A 102 10.33 22.93 1.57
C SER A 102 11.36 23.77 2.33
N TYR A 103 11.06 24.18 3.57
CA TYR A 103 11.97 25.00 4.36
C TYR A 103 13.17 24.20 4.86
N CYS A 104 12.95 22.96 5.31
CA CYS A 104 14.04 22.09 5.79
C CYS A 104 14.51 21.04 4.77
N ASN A 105 13.97 21.07 3.55
CA ASN A 105 14.28 20.14 2.45
C ASN A 105 14.15 18.67 2.88
N LYS A 106 13.13 18.36 3.69
CA LYS A 106 12.91 17.04 4.29
C LYS A 106 11.46 16.62 4.13
N GLN A 107 11.25 15.33 3.93
CA GLN A 107 9.92 14.74 4.04
C GLN A 107 9.59 14.51 5.53
N LYS A 108 8.42 14.95 5.96
CA LYS A 108 7.77 14.54 7.20
C LYS A 108 6.64 13.58 6.87
N VAL A 109 6.28 12.71 7.78
CA VAL A 109 5.13 11.81 7.64
C VAL A 109 4.25 12.03 8.85
N PHE A 110 2.94 12.11 8.64
CA PHE A 110 1.99 12.27 9.72
C PHE A 110 1.08 11.05 9.79
N PHE A 111 0.89 10.53 10.99
CA PHE A 111 -0.18 9.58 11.27
C PHE A 111 -1.45 10.37 11.60
N VAL A 112 -2.55 10.08 10.90
CA VAL A 112 -3.80 10.87 11.00
C VAL A 112 -5.00 10.06 11.50
N GLY A 113 -4.79 8.78 11.79
CA GLY A 113 -5.84 7.87 12.25
C GLY A 113 -5.72 6.48 11.65
N GLU A 114 -6.70 5.64 11.96
CA GLU A 114 -6.69 4.22 11.60
C GLU A 114 -7.94 3.82 10.84
N VAL A 115 -7.78 2.93 9.86
CA VAL A 115 -8.90 2.32 9.14
C VAL A 115 -9.12 0.89 9.63
N THR A 116 -10.38 0.48 9.64
CA THR A 116 -10.82 -0.92 9.82
C THR A 116 -11.85 -1.26 8.75
N GLY A 117 -12.05 -2.54 8.46
CA GLY A 117 -12.84 -2.98 7.31
C GLY A 117 -12.15 -2.71 5.98
N VAL A 118 -12.90 -2.80 4.87
CA VAL A 118 -12.33 -2.82 3.51
C VAL A 118 -12.69 -1.55 2.73
N LEU A 119 -11.67 -0.83 2.28
CA LEU A 119 -11.82 0.26 1.33
C LEU A 119 -11.90 -0.29 -0.11
N LEU A 120 -13.11 -0.34 -0.65
CA LEU A 120 -13.41 -0.82 -2.00
C LEU A 120 -13.28 0.30 -3.04
N PHE A 121 -12.90 -0.02 -4.28
CA PHE A 121 -12.78 0.95 -5.37
C PHE A 121 -13.54 0.48 -6.61
N LYS A 122 -14.24 1.39 -7.29
CA LYS A 122 -14.90 1.08 -8.57
C LYS A 122 -13.96 1.41 -9.73
N ASN A 123 -13.68 0.43 -10.58
CA ASN A 123 -12.94 0.61 -11.82
C ASN A 123 -13.84 1.25 -12.89
N PRO A 124 -13.53 2.43 -13.44
CA PRO A 124 -14.35 3.03 -14.50
C PRO A 124 -14.27 2.30 -15.84
N VAL A 125 -13.20 1.52 -16.09
CA VAL A 125 -12.99 0.78 -17.34
C VAL A 125 -13.83 -0.49 -17.36
N THR A 126 -13.70 -1.34 -16.33
CA THR A 126 -14.40 -2.64 -16.27
C THR A 126 -15.73 -2.60 -15.52
N ASN A 127 -16.04 -1.48 -14.84
CA ASN A 127 -17.14 -1.35 -13.87
C ASN A 127 -17.07 -2.28 -12.64
N GLU A 128 -16.02 -3.07 -12.50
CA GLU A 128 -15.83 -3.99 -11.38
C GLU A 128 -15.45 -3.26 -10.09
N ILE A 129 -15.73 -3.92 -8.97
CA ILE A 129 -15.25 -3.51 -7.66
C ILE A 129 -13.88 -4.15 -7.41
N ILE A 130 -12.88 -3.32 -7.20
CA ILE A 130 -11.54 -3.72 -6.77
C ILE A 130 -11.55 -3.80 -5.24
N ASP A 131 -11.42 -5.03 -4.75
CA ASP A 131 -11.16 -5.35 -3.36
C ASP A 131 -9.69 -5.79 -3.19
N LEU A 132 -8.86 -4.94 -2.57
CA LEU A 132 -7.44 -5.23 -2.32
C LEU A 132 -7.23 -6.22 -1.15
N SER A 133 -8.26 -6.51 -0.35
CA SER A 133 -8.21 -7.46 0.77
C SER A 133 -8.49 -8.90 0.36
N ASP A 134 -9.11 -9.06 -0.81
CA ASP A 134 -9.50 -10.35 -1.37
C ASP A 134 -8.32 -11.04 -2.08
N ASP A 135 -7.93 -12.19 -1.55
CA ASP A 135 -6.98 -13.14 -2.14
C ASP A 135 -7.61 -14.53 -2.34
N GLU A 136 -8.94 -14.62 -2.43
CA GLU A 136 -9.64 -15.88 -2.59
C GLU A 136 -9.20 -16.59 -3.89
N GLY A 137 -8.91 -17.90 -3.78
CA GLY A 137 -8.44 -18.71 -4.90
C GLY A 137 -6.99 -18.47 -5.32
N LEU A 138 -6.29 -17.47 -4.78
CA LEU A 138 -4.89 -17.22 -5.10
C LEU A 138 -3.96 -18.18 -4.34
N LYS A 139 -2.95 -18.67 -5.05
CA LYS A 139 -1.86 -19.46 -4.47
C LYS A 139 -0.55 -18.68 -4.58
N PRO A 140 0.45 -18.94 -3.74
CA PRO A 140 1.77 -18.34 -3.92
C PRO A 140 2.27 -18.55 -5.35
N GLY A 141 2.56 -17.46 -6.06
CA GLY A 141 2.91 -17.47 -7.49
C GLY A 141 1.76 -17.23 -8.46
N SER A 142 0.53 -17.02 -8.00
CA SER A 142 -0.56 -16.48 -8.82
C SER A 142 -0.28 -15.04 -9.19
N ILE A 143 -0.63 -14.63 -10.42
CA ILE A 143 -0.55 -13.23 -10.85
C ILE A 143 -1.54 -12.40 -10.01
N TRP A 144 -1.08 -11.25 -9.52
CA TRP A 144 -1.91 -10.27 -8.84
C TRP A 144 -2.45 -9.27 -9.87
N ASN A 145 -3.70 -9.44 -10.27
CA ASN A 145 -4.35 -8.60 -11.28
C ASN A 145 -4.96 -7.32 -10.71
N LYS A 146 -4.70 -6.97 -9.44
CA LYS A 146 -5.20 -5.74 -8.79
C LYS A 146 -4.05 -4.73 -8.64
N PRO A 147 -4.32 -3.46 -8.24
CA PRO A 147 -3.27 -2.48 -8.00
C PRO A 147 -2.17 -2.96 -7.03
N TYR A 148 -0.91 -2.68 -7.37
CA TYR A 148 0.28 -3.03 -6.57
C TYR A 148 0.58 -1.93 -5.55
N ILE A 149 -0.21 -1.90 -4.47
CA ILE A 149 -0.19 -0.85 -3.44
C ILE A 149 0.13 -1.46 -2.08
N GLY A 150 1.10 -0.89 -1.37
CA GLY A 150 1.53 -1.35 -0.06
C GLY A 150 2.82 -0.69 0.41
N ILE A 151 3.28 -1.08 1.59
CA ILE A 151 4.57 -0.66 2.16
C ILE A 151 5.66 -1.61 1.65
N PRO A 152 6.78 -1.12 1.10
CA PRO A 152 7.83 -1.98 0.62
C PRO A 152 8.72 -2.50 1.76
N HIS A 153 9.07 -3.78 1.65
CA HIS A 153 9.99 -4.49 2.51
C HIS A 153 11.01 -5.23 1.66
N ASN A 154 12.03 -5.76 2.31
CA ASN A 154 13.12 -6.45 1.64
C ASN A 154 13.40 -7.79 2.33
N LEU A 155 13.74 -8.78 1.52
CA LEU A 155 14.35 -10.03 1.96
C LEU A 155 15.81 -10.02 1.51
N SER A 156 16.74 -10.11 2.45
CA SER A 156 18.17 -10.22 2.12
C SER A 156 18.52 -11.59 1.53
N GLN A 157 19.68 -11.70 0.89
CA GLN A 157 20.24 -12.98 0.43
C GLN A 157 20.37 -14.02 1.56
N ARG A 158 20.54 -13.58 2.81
CA ARG A 158 20.66 -14.43 4.00
C ARG A 158 19.31 -14.79 4.63
N ASN A 159 18.22 -14.62 3.88
CA ASN A 159 16.85 -14.92 4.34
C ASN A 159 16.46 -14.14 5.60
N LYS A 160 16.73 -12.83 5.58
CA LYS A 160 16.35 -11.90 6.64
C LYS A 160 15.39 -10.86 6.11
N ILE A 161 14.19 -10.79 6.68
CA ILE A 161 13.22 -9.75 6.36
C ILE A 161 13.65 -8.45 7.04
N TYR A 162 13.57 -7.33 6.33
CA TYR A 162 13.86 -6.01 6.88
C TYR A 162 13.12 -4.89 6.14
N HIS A 163 12.95 -3.78 6.85
CA HIS A 163 12.48 -2.52 6.30
C HIS A 163 13.62 -1.51 6.33
N LYS A 164 13.84 -0.78 5.23
CA LYS A 164 14.82 0.29 5.18
C LYS A 164 14.11 1.62 5.43
N ASN A 165 14.30 2.20 6.61
CA ASN A 165 13.74 3.50 6.98
C ASN A 165 14.83 4.57 6.86
N ARG A 166 14.86 5.32 5.75
CA ARG A 166 15.90 6.31 5.44
C ARG A 166 17.32 5.70 5.56
N ASN A 167 17.95 5.89 6.72
CA ASN A 167 19.31 5.44 7.04
C ASN A 167 19.34 4.18 7.92
N ASP A 168 18.21 3.77 8.50
CA ASP A 168 18.12 2.67 9.44
C ASP A 168 17.52 1.41 8.80
N ILE A 169 17.89 0.26 9.36
CA ILE A 169 17.34 -1.05 9.00
C ILE A 169 16.60 -1.58 10.21
N VAL A 170 15.27 -1.63 10.09
CA VAL A 170 14.39 -2.26 11.08
C VAL A 170 14.18 -3.71 10.67
N ARG A 171 14.10 -4.62 11.64
CA ARG A 171 13.84 -6.05 11.43
C ARG A 171 12.68 -6.49 12.33
N PRO A 172 11.87 -7.48 11.90
CA PRO A 172 10.89 -8.08 12.80
C PRO A 172 11.61 -8.82 13.94
N PHE A 173 10.93 -8.98 15.08
CA PHE A 173 11.46 -9.71 16.23
C PHE A 173 11.66 -11.20 15.92
N PHE A 174 10.73 -11.77 15.14
CA PHE A 174 10.78 -13.16 14.71
C PHE A 174 10.88 -13.25 13.19
N GLU A 175 11.53 -14.30 12.69
CA GLU A 175 11.58 -14.55 11.26
C GLU A 175 10.38 -15.40 10.84
N ASP A 176 9.53 -14.87 9.96
CA ASP A 176 8.46 -15.61 9.31
C ASP A 176 9.04 -16.57 8.26
N LYS A 177 9.43 -17.76 8.71
CA LYS A 177 10.07 -18.80 7.86
C LYS A 177 9.17 -19.25 6.71
N GLU A 178 7.86 -19.30 6.93
CA GLU A 178 6.91 -19.71 5.90
C GLU A 178 6.77 -18.65 4.82
N LEU A 179 6.71 -17.37 5.19
CA LEU A 179 6.73 -16.29 4.22
C LEU A 179 8.04 -16.26 3.42
N ILE A 180 9.19 -16.40 4.11
CA ILE A 180 10.50 -16.48 3.45
C ILE A 180 10.52 -17.62 2.43
N LYS A 181 10.03 -18.80 2.80
CA LYS A 181 9.94 -19.97 1.91
C LYS A 181 9.09 -19.65 0.67
N LYS A 182 7.90 -19.05 0.84
CA LYS A 182 7.02 -18.66 -0.28
C LYS A 182 7.68 -17.64 -1.21
N ILE A 183 8.38 -16.63 -0.67
CA ILE A 183 9.16 -15.68 -1.48
C ILE A 183 10.24 -16.43 -2.26
N ARG A 184 10.95 -17.36 -1.62
CA ARG A 184 12.03 -18.14 -2.25
C ARG A 184 11.57 -19.15 -3.29
N MET A 185 10.32 -19.60 -3.24
CA MET A 185 9.72 -20.38 -4.33
C MET A 185 9.61 -19.57 -5.62
N LEU A 186 9.34 -18.26 -5.52
CA LEU A 186 9.22 -17.37 -6.67
C LEU A 186 10.56 -16.77 -7.11
N ARG A 187 11.44 -16.48 -6.14
CA ARG A 187 12.78 -15.94 -6.38
C ARG A 187 13.82 -16.64 -5.51
N ARG A 188 14.38 -17.71 -6.07
CA ARG A 188 15.27 -18.67 -5.37
C ARG A 188 16.49 -18.02 -4.75
N TRP A 189 17.08 -17.02 -5.40
CA TRP A 189 18.35 -16.41 -5.00
C TRP A 189 18.29 -14.88 -4.99
N GLY A 190 19.28 -14.25 -4.36
CA GLY A 190 19.43 -12.80 -4.37
C GLY A 190 18.59 -12.07 -3.31
N PRO A 191 18.80 -10.75 -3.17
CA PRO A 191 17.89 -9.91 -2.42
C PRO A 191 16.56 -9.76 -3.18
N VAL A 192 15.47 -9.58 -2.45
CA VAL A 192 14.13 -9.43 -3.00
C VAL A 192 13.45 -8.23 -2.37
N ARG A 193 12.81 -7.39 -3.19
CA ARG A 193 11.88 -6.36 -2.71
C ARG A 193 10.46 -6.86 -2.93
N PHE A 194 9.63 -6.73 -1.90
CA PHE A 194 8.21 -7.05 -1.94
C PHE A 194 7.43 -5.94 -1.24
N ILE A 195 6.10 -5.94 -1.35
CA ILE A 195 5.22 -5.04 -0.60
C ILE A 195 4.27 -5.83 0.29
N VAL A 196 3.81 -5.19 1.36
CA VAL A 196 2.67 -5.64 2.15
C VAL A 196 1.57 -4.60 2.03
N ASN A 197 0.39 -5.03 1.61
CA ASN A 197 -0.75 -4.13 1.46
C ASN A 197 -1.45 -3.89 2.82
N PRO A 198 -2.46 -2.99 2.89
CA PRO A 198 -3.14 -2.67 4.15
C PRO A 198 -3.82 -3.84 4.87
N TYR A 199 -4.01 -4.96 4.18
CA TYR A 199 -4.72 -6.14 4.65
C TYR A 199 -3.77 -7.33 4.90
N GLY A 200 -2.46 -7.06 4.96
CA GLY A 200 -1.43 -8.05 5.25
C GLY A 200 -1.08 -8.95 4.06
N ILE A 201 -1.61 -8.70 2.85
CA ILE A 201 -1.25 -9.48 1.66
C ILE A 201 0.14 -9.06 1.18
N VAL A 202 0.97 -10.05 0.91
CA VAL A 202 2.34 -9.91 0.43
C VAL A 202 2.38 -10.08 -1.08
N LEU A 203 2.91 -9.07 -1.77
CA LEU A 203 3.04 -9.05 -3.22
C LEU A 203 4.50 -8.82 -3.63
N MET A 204 4.95 -9.51 -4.68
CA MET A 204 6.31 -9.37 -5.21
C MET A 204 6.26 -9.25 -6.73
N LYS A 205 7.01 -8.32 -7.31
CA LYS A 205 7.20 -8.31 -8.76
C LYS A 205 8.21 -9.38 -9.19
N ASN A 206 7.88 -10.10 -10.25
CA ASN A 206 8.79 -11.03 -10.94
C ASN A 206 8.65 -10.89 -12.46
N THR A 207 9.63 -11.35 -13.23
CA THR A 207 9.52 -11.40 -14.69
C THR A 207 8.65 -12.58 -15.11
N ILE A 208 7.87 -12.41 -16.19
CA ILE A 208 7.08 -13.51 -16.79
C ILE A 208 8.00 -14.47 -17.57
N SER A 209 9.06 -13.95 -18.18
CA SER A 209 10.01 -14.71 -19.00
C SER A 209 11.34 -14.93 -18.29
N GLU A 210 12.14 -15.85 -18.85
CA GLU A 210 13.57 -15.91 -18.57
C GLU A 210 14.22 -14.56 -18.91
N TYR A 211 15.30 -14.25 -18.20
CA TYR A 211 16.06 -13.02 -18.39
C TYR A 211 16.59 -12.96 -19.83
N ASP A 212 16.16 -11.94 -20.56
CA ASP A 212 16.65 -11.62 -21.90
C ASP A 212 17.21 -10.18 -21.86
N PRO A 213 18.53 -9.99 -22.06
CA PRO A 213 19.16 -8.68 -21.98
C PRO A 213 18.69 -7.71 -23.06
N ASP A 214 18.05 -8.20 -24.13
CA ASP A 214 17.58 -7.40 -25.27
C ASP A 214 16.08 -7.06 -25.20
N MET A 215 15.38 -7.52 -24.16
CA MET A 215 13.95 -7.26 -23.92
C MET A 215 13.75 -6.40 -22.68
N ASP A 216 12.81 -5.44 -22.76
CA ASP A 216 12.31 -4.76 -21.56
C ASP A 216 11.70 -5.80 -20.61
N GLU A 217 12.21 -5.87 -19.39
CA GLU A 217 11.75 -6.83 -18.39
C GLU A 217 10.27 -6.58 -18.05
N ASN A 218 9.40 -7.51 -18.46
CA ASN A 218 7.98 -7.49 -18.12
C ASN A 218 7.75 -7.90 -16.67
N TRP A 219 7.96 -6.96 -15.75
CA TRP A 219 7.74 -7.16 -14.31
C TRP A 219 6.25 -7.13 -13.94
N VAL A 220 5.73 -8.28 -13.57
CA VAL A 220 4.33 -8.46 -13.16
C VAL A 220 4.27 -8.78 -11.66
N PRO A 221 3.29 -8.22 -10.93
CA PRO A 221 3.10 -8.53 -9.53
C PRO A 221 2.52 -9.93 -9.34
N TYR A 222 3.06 -10.66 -8.37
CA TYR A 222 2.64 -11.98 -7.95
C TYR A 222 2.19 -11.95 -6.49
N TYR A 223 1.12 -12.68 -6.20
CA TYR A 223 0.70 -12.99 -4.84
C TYR A 223 1.68 -13.97 -4.20
N VAL A 224 2.15 -13.66 -3.00
CA VAL A 224 3.06 -14.51 -2.24
C VAL A 224 2.33 -15.23 -1.10
N GLY A 225 1.41 -14.54 -0.44
CA GLY A 225 0.77 -15.01 0.79
C GLY A 225 0.30 -13.84 1.65
N ARG A 226 0.10 -14.11 2.95
CA ARG A 226 -0.13 -13.09 3.97
C ARG A 226 0.98 -13.10 5.00
N ILE A 227 1.22 -11.96 5.64
CA ILE A 227 2.11 -11.87 6.80
C ILE A 227 1.50 -12.57 8.01
N ASN A 228 2.34 -13.14 8.86
CA ASN A 228 1.95 -13.47 10.23
C ASN A 228 2.21 -12.28 11.14
N TYR A 229 1.16 -11.60 11.60
CA TYR A 229 1.27 -10.41 12.46
C TYR A 229 2.04 -10.65 13.78
N GLU A 230 2.00 -11.86 14.33
CA GLU A 230 2.75 -12.22 15.56
C GLU A 230 4.26 -12.32 15.32
N GLN A 231 4.65 -12.57 14.06
CA GLN A 231 6.04 -12.65 13.61
C GLN A 231 6.43 -11.45 12.76
N TRP A 232 5.56 -10.45 12.66
CA TRP A 232 5.81 -9.24 11.91
C TRP A 232 6.44 -8.17 12.80
N PHE A 233 6.76 -7.03 12.19
CA PHE A 233 7.22 -5.87 12.94
C PHE A 233 6.11 -5.32 13.83
N LEU A 234 6.42 -4.61 14.91
CA LEU A 234 5.36 -4.07 15.76
C LEU A 234 4.58 -2.97 15.03
N LYS A 235 3.33 -2.78 15.47
CA LYS A 235 2.51 -1.62 15.12
C LYS A 235 3.13 -0.37 15.75
N GLY A 236 3.23 0.73 15.02
CA GLY A 236 3.89 1.95 15.50
C GLY A 236 5.37 2.07 15.11
N GLU A 237 6.01 0.96 14.76
CA GLU A 237 7.43 0.91 14.37
C GLU A 237 7.68 1.23 12.91
#